data_AF-A0A849MJ63-F1
#
_entry.id   AF-A0A849MJ63-F1
#
_cell.length_a   1.000
_cell.length_b   1.000
_cell.length_c   1.000
_cell.angle_alpha   90.00
_cell.angle_beta   90.00
_cell.angle_gamma   90.00
#
_symmetry.space_group_name_H-M   'P 1'
#
loop_
_entity.id
_entity.type
_entity.pdbx_description
1 polymer ?
#
loop_
_entity_poly.entity_id
_entity_poly.type
_entity_poly.pdbx_seq_one_letter_code
_entity_poly.pdbx_strand_id
1 'polypeptide(L)'
;MKKIIFLLLLLTLSPFSFAAKDIKISSDDCRTAATEIIRISEEAIPAAEDKKNAEKLKKRIADWKSRLSSDEDACNIYQDILKSSTSF
;
A
#
# COMPACT_ATOMS: atom_id res chain seq x y z
N MET A 1 44.19 -21.46 -32.59
CA MET A 1 43.41 -22.06 -31.48
C MET A 1 42.74 -20.94 -30.70
N LYS A 2 41.49 -20.57 -31.03
CA LYS A 2 40.75 -19.43 -30.45
C LYS A 2 39.26 -19.78 -30.38
N LYS A 3 38.83 -20.67 -29.47
CA LYS A 3 37.40 -20.97 -29.23
C LYS A 3 37.12 -21.52 -27.83
N ILE A 4 37.68 -20.95 -26.75
CA ILE A 4 37.35 -21.43 -25.38
C ILE A 4 37.03 -20.30 -24.39
N ILE A 5 37.20 -19.02 -24.74
CA ILE A 5 36.97 -17.92 -23.78
C ILE A 5 35.52 -17.41 -23.79
N PHE A 6 34.70 -17.78 -24.78
CA PHE A 6 33.35 -17.22 -24.91
C PHE A 6 32.28 -17.93 -24.05
N LEU A 7 32.55 -19.15 -23.56
CA LEU A 7 31.52 -19.98 -22.92
C LEU A 7 31.32 -19.71 -21.42
N LEU A 8 32.29 -19.08 -20.75
CA LEU A 8 32.24 -18.83 -19.30
C LEU A 8 31.50 -17.53 -18.94
N LEU A 9 31.28 -16.63 -19.90
CA LEU A 9 30.63 -15.34 -19.66
C LEU A 9 29.09 -15.39 -19.77
N LEU A 10 28.53 -16.53 -20.19
CA LEU A 10 27.08 -16.73 -20.33
C LEU A 10 26.43 -17.37 -19.08
N LEU A 11 27.22 -17.81 -18.11
CA LEU A 11 26.73 -18.52 -16.91
C LEU A 11 26.59 -17.65 -15.66
N THR A 12 26.98 -16.37 -15.71
CA THR A 12 26.85 -15.42 -14.59
C THR A 12 25.64 -14.49 -14.69
N LEU A 13 24.92 -14.56 -15.81
CA LEU A 13 23.62 -13.91 -16.00
C LEU A 13 22.50 -14.94 -15.78
N SER A 14 22.60 -15.73 -14.71
CA SER A 14 21.41 -16.36 -14.16
C SER A 14 20.48 -15.22 -13.76
N PRO A 15 19.28 -15.08 -14.37
CA PRO A 15 18.29 -14.21 -13.80
C PRO A 15 18.04 -14.77 -12.41
N PHE A 16 18.45 -14.04 -11.37
CA PHE A 16 17.77 -14.11 -10.09
C PHE A 16 16.32 -13.76 -10.41
N SER A 17 15.58 -14.78 -10.83
CA SER A 17 14.14 -14.81 -10.77
C SER A 17 13.89 -14.73 -9.28
N PHE A 18 13.84 -13.51 -8.78
CA PHE A 18 13.05 -13.21 -7.60
C PHE A 18 11.67 -13.70 -7.98
N ALA A 19 11.39 -14.97 -7.66
CA ALA A 19 10.05 -15.43 -7.46
C ALA A 19 9.54 -14.52 -6.35
N ALA A 20 8.96 -13.39 -6.76
CA ALA A 20 8.09 -12.59 -5.93
C ALA A 20 7.02 -13.59 -5.52
N LYS A 21 7.27 -14.25 -4.40
CA LYS A 21 6.28 -15.08 -3.73
C LYS A 21 5.12 -14.13 -3.59
N ASP A 22 4.04 -14.37 -4.33
CA ASP A 22 2.85 -13.54 -4.28
C ASP A 22 2.39 -13.51 -2.82
N ILE A 23 2.84 -12.49 -2.07
CA ILE A 23 2.37 -12.22 -0.72
C ILE A 23 0.96 -11.71 -0.96
N LYS A 24 0.02 -12.65 -1.02
CA LYS A 24 -1.40 -12.33 -0.98
C LYS A 24 -1.65 -11.79 0.42
N ILE A 25 -1.67 -10.46 0.54
CA ILE A 25 -2.11 -9.78 1.75
C ILE A 25 -3.56 -10.22 1.99
N SER A 26 -3.85 -10.74 3.18
CA SER A 26 -5.20 -11.18 3.49
C SER A 26 -6.13 -9.98 3.68
N SER A 27 -7.44 -10.19 3.52
CA SER A 27 -8.44 -9.15 3.83
C SER A 27 -8.32 -8.68 5.29
N ASP A 28 -7.95 -9.57 6.22
CA ASP A 28 -7.78 -9.23 7.64
C ASP A 28 -6.54 -8.35 7.87
N ASP A 29 -5.44 -8.63 7.17
CA ASP A 29 -4.25 -7.77 7.20
C ASP A 29 -4.55 -6.38 6.62
N CYS A 30 -5.27 -6.33 5.48
CA CYS A 30 -5.72 -5.08 4.89
C CYS A 30 -6.64 -4.28 5.83
N ARG A 31 -7.58 -4.96 6.52
CA ARG A 31 -8.48 -4.35 7.51
C ARG A 31 -7.70 -3.77 8.69
N THR A 32 -6.72 -4.52 9.19
CA THR A 32 -5.85 -4.09 10.29
C THR A 32 -5.05 -2.86 9.90
N ALA A 33 -4.42 -2.88 8.73
CA ALA A 33 -3.64 -1.75 8.22
C ALA A 33 -4.52 -0.51 7.94
N ALA A 34 -5.68 -0.69 7.31
CA ALA A 34 -6.64 0.39 7.07
C ALA A 34 -7.12 1.03 8.39
N THR A 35 -7.44 0.21 9.39
CA THR A 35 -7.88 0.69 10.71
C THR A 35 -6.79 1.51 11.41
N GLU A 36 -5.54 1.06 11.35
CA GLU A 36 -4.43 1.76 11.98
C GLU A 36 -4.12 3.10 11.29
N ILE A 37 -4.14 3.15 9.95
CA ILE A 37 -3.94 4.41 9.22
C ILE A 37 -5.08 5.39 9.53
N ILE A 38 -6.32 4.90 9.61
CA ILE A 38 -7.47 5.72 10.00
C ILE A 38 -7.23 6.31 11.40
N ARG A 39 -6.83 5.49 12.39
CA ARG A 39 -6.55 5.95 13.75
C ARG A 39 -5.50 7.06 13.78
N ILE A 40 -4.36 6.84 13.12
CA ILE A 40 -3.27 7.83 13.03
C ILE A 40 -3.76 9.12 12.33
N SER A 41 -4.56 8.99 11.28
CA SER A 41 -5.10 10.15 10.55
C SER A 41 -6.08 10.96 11.41
N GLU A 42 -6.85 10.31 12.29
CA GLU A 42 -7.71 10.99 13.26
C GLU A 42 -6.91 11.77 14.30
N GLU A 43 -5.81 11.20 14.78
CA GLU A 43 -4.91 11.86 15.74
C GLU A 43 -4.19 13.07 15.14
N ALA A 44 -3.97 13.08 13.82
CA ALA A 44 -3.34 14.19 13.12
C ALA A 44 -4.29 15.40 12.88
N ILE A 45 -5.61 15.18 12.83
CA ILE A 45 -6.58 16.24 12.51
C ILE A 45 -6.53 17.44 13.48
N PRO A 46 -6.50 17.25 14.82
CA PRO A 46 -6.43 18.37 15.76
C PRO A 46 -5.18 19.25 15.60
N ALA A 47 -4.09 18.69 15.08
CA ALA A 47 -2.83 19.39 14.84
C ALA A 47 -2.74 20.05 13.46
N ALA A 48 -3.75 19.88 12.59
CA ALA A 48 -3.72 20.41 11.24
C ALA A 48 -3.93 21.94 11.22
N GLU A 49 -2.94 22.68 10.71
CA GLU A 49 -3.03 24.13 10.55
C GLU A 49 -4.04 24.54 9.47
N ASP A 50 -4.12 23.79 8.37
CA ASP A 50 -5.09 24.00 7.30
C ASP A 50 -6.44 23.34 7.63
N LYS A 51 -7.38 24.16 8.10
CA LYS A 51 -8.76 23.76 8.40
C LYS A 51 -9.47 23.09 7.22
N LYS A 52 -9.23 23.54 5.97
CA LYS A 52 -9.90 22.98 4.79
C LYS A 52 -9.40 21.56 4.51
N ASN A 53 -8.10 21.33 4.66
CA ASN A 53 -7.52 20.00 4.50
C ASN A 53 -7.92 19.08 5.66
N ALA A 54 -8.02 19.59 6.88
CA ALA A 54 -8.54 18.85 8.03
C ALA A 54 -9.98 18.37 7.79
N GLU A 55 -10.87 19.24 7.30
CA GLU A 55 -12.26 18.88 6.98
C GLU A 55 -12.36 17.87 5.83
N LYS A 56 -11.51 17.97 4.80
CA LYS A 56 -11.42 16.95 3.75
C LYS A 56 -10.98 15.60 4.31
N LEU A 57 -9.98 15.61 5.19
CA LEU A 57 -9.47 14.40 5.83
C LEU A 57 -10.55 13.74 6.71
N LYS A 58 -11.29 14.52 7.51
CA LYS A 58 -12.43 14.03 8.29
C LYS A 58 -13.46 13.31 7.41
N LYS A 59 -13.82 13.90 6.27
CA LYS A 59 -14.78 13.31 5.32
C LYS A 59 -14.29 11.97 4.75
N ARG A 60 -13.02 11.90 4.35
CA ARG A 60 -12.41 10.65 3.87
C ARG A 60 -12.37 9.57 4.95
N ILE A 61 -12.00 9.93 6.17
CA ILE A 61 -12.00 8.99 7.30
C ILE A 61 -13.40 8.44 7.56
N ALA A 62 -14.43 9.30 7.55
CA ALA A 62 -15.80 8.87 7.72
C ALA A 62 -16.26 7.90 6.60
N ASP A 63 -15.90 8.19 5.35
CA ASP A 63 -16.14 7.29 4.21
C ASP A 63 -15.46 5.92 4.39
N TRP A 64 -14.16 5.91 4.67
CA TRP A 64 -13.41 4.66 4.88
C TRP A 64 -13.92 3.85 6.06
N LYS A 65 -14.29 4.49 7.17
CA LYS A 65 -14.91 3.81 8.32
C LYS A 65 -16.24 3.18 7.94
N SER A 66 -17.09 3.92 7.22
CA SER A 66 -18.38 3.41 6.74
C SER A 66 -18.22 2.20 5.82
N ARG A 67 -17.24 2.26 4.91
CA ARG A 67 -16.92 1.16 3.99
C ARG A 67 -16.33 -0.04 4.72
N LEU A 68 -15.47 0.16 5.71
CA LEU A 68 -14.94 -0.93 6.54
C LEU A 68 -16.04 -1.63 7.35
N SER A 69 -17.07 -0.91 7.77
CA SER A 69 -18.24 -1.51 8.45
C SER A 69 -19.24 -2.18 7.50
N SER A 70 -19.07 -2.02 6.19
CA SER A 70 -19.87 -2.69 5.17
C SER A 70 -19.21 -3.99 4.71
N ASP A 71 -19.88 -4.73 3.81
CA ASP A 71 -19.34 -5.95 3.17
C ASP A 71 -18.32 -5.65 2.05
N GLU A 72 -17.82 -4.42 1.94
CA GLU A 72 -16.74 -4.09 1.01
C GLU A 72 -15.41 -4.78 1.39
N ASP A 73 -14.68 -5.25 0.38
CA ASP A 73 -13.35 -5.84 0.55
C ASP A 73 -12.38 -4.83 1.18
N ALA A 74 -11.83 -5.19 2.34
CA ALA A 74 -10.93 -4.34 3.10
C ALA A 74 -9.64 -3.99 2.34
N CYS A 75 -9.19 -4.83 1.41
CA CYS A 75 -8.03 -4.51 0.58
C CYS A 75 -8.32 -3.40 -0.43
N ASN A 76 -9.56 -3.26 -0.92
CA ASN A 76 -9.94 -2.13 -1.78
C ASN A 76 -9.91 -0.82 -1.01
N ILE A 77 -10.40 -0.83 0.24
CA ILE A 77 -10.39 0.33 1.12
C ILE A 77 -8.94 0.70 1.48
N TYR A 78 -8.11 -0.28 1.85
CA TYR A 78 -6.70 -0.05 2.12
C TYR A 78 -5.96 0.57 0.93
N GLN A 79 -6.18 0.08 -0.29
CA GLN A 79 -5.60 0.67 -1.49
C GLN A 79 -6.08 2.11 -1.75
N ASP A 80 -7.35 2.40 -1.48
CA ASP A 80 -7.90 3.75 -1.61
C ASP A 80 -7.28 4.74 -0.61
N ILE A 81 -7.04 4.29 0.62
CA ILE A 81 -6.29 5.05 1.64
C ILE A 81 -4.88 5.37 1.12
N LEU A 82 -4.15 4.37 0.60
CA LEU A 82 -2.81 4.58 0.06
C LEU A 82 -2.81 5.56 -1.11
N LYS A 83 -3.74 5.43 -2.07
CA LYS A 83 -3.87 6.36 -3.21
C LYS A 83 -4.16 7.79 -2.76
N SER A 84 -4.99 7.94 -1.73
CA SER A 84 -5.32 9.24 -1.16
C SER A 84 -4.13 9.89 -0.44
N SER A 85 -3.23 9.09 0.13
CA SER A 85 -2.02 9.58 0.80
C SER A 85 -0.94 10.06 -0.18
N THR A 86 -0.94 9.57 -1.42
CA THR A 86 0.06 9.92 -2.46
C THR A 86 -0.39 11.03 -3.42
N SER A 87 -1.62 11.53 -3.29
CA SER A 87 -2.22 12.51 -4.22
C SER A 87 -2.16 13.96 -3.71
N PHE A 88 -1.17 14.27 -2.88
CA PHE A 88 -0.95 15.61 -2.30
C PHE A 88 0.07 16.43 -3.10
#